data_AF-A0A2E9LPD6-F1
#
_entry.id   AF-A0A2E9LPD6-F1
#
_cell.length_a   1.000
_cell.length_b   1.000
_cell.length_c   1.000
_cell.angle_alpha   90.00
_cell.angle_beta   90.00
_cell.angle_gamma   90.00
#
_symmetry.space_group_name_H-M   'P 1'
#
loop_
_entity.id
_entity.type
_entity.pdbx_description
1 polymer ?
#
loop_
_entity_poly.entity_id
_entity_poly.type
_entity_poly.pdbx_seq_one_letter_code
_entity_poly.pdbx_strand_id
1 'polypeptide(L)'
;MTMNLGSGGVSMLPEDTNERHAFDTLIDRFSDGIITADVVVLAPDVSTPEVQNAIETLMVSIESDDFFGTAEAVPAPSGDMVDVRLAIAGDISSQESIDSVNRLRDIYVPDAFDGVNAEVLVGGDTASVMDSVDIVKQYVPLIMAAVLAASFILLLIAFRSIIVPIKAVVMNLLSVGAAYGTVVLVFQKGVGSTLFGFQKVPVIESWIPLFLFAILFGLSMDYHVFLLSRIKERYDQTGDNSGSVMYGLKSTASIITGAALIMVAVFGGFALGPLSMFQQMGFGLAVAVILDATIVRMVLVPASMELLGDKNWYFPKWLEWLPNISIEGEVQAEPAMAGDDD
;
A
#
# COMPACT_ATOMS: atom_id res chain seq x y z
N MET A 1 -8.70 -12.34 7.05
CA MET A 1 -7.32 -12.17 7.56
C MET A 1 -7.10 -10.68 7.70
N THR A 2 -6.81 -10.18 8.90
CA THR A 2 -6.49 -8.76 9.11
C THR A 2 -5.01 -8.54 8.78
N MET A 3 -4.72 -7.50 7.99
CA MET A 3 -3.35 -7.11 7.67
C MET A 3 -2.89 -6.10 8.71
N ASN A 4 -1.94 -6.51 9.56
CA ASN A 4 -1.35 -5.58 10.53
C ASN A 4 -0.30 -4.71 9.83
N LEU A 5 -0.53 -3.40 9.81
CA LEU A 5 0.40 -2.43 9.22
C LEU A 5 1.27 -1.83 10.32
N GLY A 6 2.54 -1.57 10.00
CA GLY A 6 3.48 -0.87 10.86
C GLY A 6 4.57 -0.18 10.03
N SER A 7 5.58 0.37 10.71
CA SER A 7 6.82 0.77 10.08
C SER A 7 7.94 -0.07 10.65
N GLY A 8 8.84 -0.56 9.83
CA GLY A 8 9.95 -1.37 10.26
C GLY A 8 11.00 -0.63 11.07
N GLY A 9 11.22 -1.08 12.31
CA GLY A 9 12.42 -0.78 13.08
C GLY A 9 13.58 -1.74 12.75
N VAL A 10 14.47 -1.98 13.72
CA VAL A 10 15.63 -2.88 13.53
C VAL A 10 15.22 -4.33 13.31
N SER A 11 13.98 -4.68 13.65
CA SER A 11 13.34 -5.96 13.34
C SER A 11 13.27 -6.30 11.84
N MET A 12 13.47 -5.33 10.94
CA MET A 12 13.53 -5.56 9.48
C MET A 12 14.91 -5.99 8.96
N LEU A 13 15.95 -5.94 9.81
CA LEU A 13 17.28 -6.45 9.49
C LEU A 13 17.36 -7.96 9.75
N PRO A 14 18.12 -8.74 8.95
CA PRO A 14 18.38 -10.14 9.24
C PRO A 14 19.00 -10.35 10.64
N GLU A 15 18.60 -11.43 11.30
CA GLU A 15 18.99 -11.78 12.68
C GLU A 15 20.51 -11.95 12.87
N ASP A 16 21.23 -12.25 11.79
CA ASP A 16 22.67 -12.54 11.78
C ASP A 16 23.55 -11.33 11.41
N THR A 17 22.97 -10.15 11.23
CA THR A 17 23.73 -8.94 10.89
C THR A 17 24.41 -8.31 12.11
N ASN A 18 25.64 -7.80 11.90
CA ASN A 18 26.38 -7.10 12.96
C ASN A 18 25.65 -5.83 13.39
N GLU A 19 24.95 -5.17 12.47
CA GLU A 19 24.17 -3.97 12.69
C GLU A 19 23.02 -4.24 13.66
N ARG A 20 22.28 -5.33 13.46
CA ARG A 20 21.20 -5.75 14.38
C ARG A 20 21.75 -6.11 15.76
N HIS A 21 22.82 -6.91 15.83
CA HIS A 21 23.45 -7.26 17.10
C HIS A 21 24.00 -6.04 17.86
N ALA A 22 24.57 -5.06 17.15
CA ALA A 22 25.05 -3.82 17.75
C ALA A 22 23.90 -3.00 18.34
N PHE A 23 22.79 -2.87 17.61
CA PHE A 23 21.60 -2.16 18.08
C PHE A 23 20.92 -2.86 19.25
N ASP A 24 20.75 -4.19 19.19
CA ASP A 24 20.20 -4.99 20.28
C ASP A 24 21.06 -4.86 21.55
N THR A 25 22.39 -4.87 21.41
CA THR A 25 23.32 -4.66 22.54
C THR A 25 23.22 -3.25 23.10
N LEU A 26 23.01 -2.26 22.23
CA LEU A 26 22.90 -0.85 22.61
C LEU A 26 21.58 -0.59 23.36
N ILE A 27 20.47 -1.18 22.93
CA ILE A 27 19.20 -1.19 23.70
C ILE A 27 19.38 -1.93 25.02
N ASP A 28 19.92 -3.15 25.01
CA ASP A 28 20.03 -3.99 26.22
C ASP A 28 20.91 -3.36 27.30
N ARG A 29 21.95 -2.60 26.92
CA ARG A 29 22.93 -2.03 27.86
C ARG A 29 22.82 -0.53 28.09
N PHE A 30 22.19 0.20 27.19
CA PHE A 30 22.17 1.68 27.20
C PHE A 30 20.80 2.23 26.78
N SER A 31 19.70 1.51 27.05
CA SER A 31 18.32 1.86 26.67
C SER A 31 17.92 3.32 26.93
N ASP A 32 18.46 3.94 27.99
CA ASP A 32 18.13 5.31 28.38
C ASP A 32 18.55 6.34 27.31
N GLY A 33 17.55 7.00 26.72
CA GLY A 33 17.74 8.15 25.83
C GLY A 33 18.01 7.83 24.36
N ILE A 34 17.92 6.56 23.93
CA ILE A 34 18.07 6.20 22.50
C ILE A 34 16.80 6.48 21.71
N ILE A 35 15.65 6.19 22.32
CA ILE A 35 14.32 6.46 21.77
C ILE A 35 13.58 7.27 22.82
N THR A 36 12.93 8.34 22.37
CA THR A 36 12.12 9.18 23.23
C THR A 36 10.67 9.22 22.76
N ALA A 37 9.76 9.30 23.73
CA ALA A 37 8.48 9.96 23.51
C ALA A 37 8.58 11.38 24.04
N ASP A 38 7.95 12.30 23.32
CA ASP A 38 7.99 13.71 23.67
C ASP A 38 6.57 14.17 23.99
N VAL A 39 6.39 14.91 25.09
CA VAL A 39 5.13 15.59 25.40
C VAL A 39 5.41 17.09 25.35
N VAL A 40 4.98 17.72 24.26
CA VAL A 40 5.16 19.14 24.00
C VAL A 40 3.96 19.89 24.54
N VAL A 41 4.19 20.72 25.57
CA VAL A 41 3.18 21.57 26.20
C VAL A 41 3.35 22.99 25.68
N LEU A 42 2.32 23.53 25.05
CA LEU A 42 2.25 24.89 24.52
C LEU A 42 1.24 25.71 25.34
N ALA A 43 1.70 26.82 25.91
CA ALA A 43 0.85 27.73 26.67
C ALA A 43 1.33 29.18 26.50
N PRO A 44 0.48 30.20 26.72
CA PRO A 44 0.92 31.60 26.67
C PRO A 44 2.06 31.92 27.63
N ASP A 45 2.10 31.23 28.78
CA ASP A 45 3.21 31.23 29.73
C ASP A 45 3.23 29.89 30.48
N VAL A 46 4.25 29.08 30.21
CA VAL A 46 4.42 27.77 30.83
C VAL A 46 4.90 27.86 32.27
N SER A 47 5.33 29.03 32.74
CA SER A 47 5.78 29.28 34.12
C SER A 47 4.61 29.50 35.08
N THR A 48 3.38 29.54 34.57
CA THR A 48 2.18 29.70 35.40
C THR A 48 2.05 28.50 36.37
N PRO A 49 1.60 28.72 37.62
CA PRO A 49 1.49 27.63 38.60
C PRO A 49 0.55 26.50 38.14
N GLU A 50 -0.46 26.83 37.35
CA GLU A 50 -1.40 25.86 36.78
C GLU A 50 -0.69 24.89 35.83
N VAL A 51 0.10 25.41 34.87
CA VAL A 51 0.85 24.59 33.90
C VAL A 51 1.99 23.82 34.58
N GLN A 52 2.70 24.44 35.52
CA GLN A 52 3.77 23.78 36.27
C GLN A 52 3.24 22.61 37.11
N ASN A 53 2.12 22.79 37.82
CA ASN A 53 1.49 21.71 38.57
C ASN A 53 1.02 20.55 37.66
N ALA A 54 0.52 20.87 36.46
CA ALA A 54 0.13 19.86 35.47
C ALA A 54 1.34 19.06 34.97
N ILE A 55 2.44 19.74 34.63
CA ILE A 55 3.71 19.09 34.24
C ILE A 55 4.25 18.22 35.38
N GLU A 56 4.24 18.70 36.62
CA GLU A 56 4.63 17.91 37.79
C GLU A 56 3.74 16.67 37.98
N THR A 57 2.42 16.80 37.82
CA THR A 57 1.48 15.68 37.90
C THR A 57 1.75 14.64 36.81
N LEU A 58 2.03 15.10 35.58
CA LEU A 58 2.42 14.24 34.47
C LEU A 58 3.73 13.49 34.79
N MET A 59 4.77 14.19 35.22
CA MET A 59 6.07 13.59 35.56
C MET A 59 5.94 12.54 36.67
N VAL A 60 5.20 12.82 37.74
CA VAL A 60 4.96 11.85 38.82
C VAL A 60 4.20 10.62 38.33
N SER A 61 3.22 10.80 37.45
CA SER A 61 2.45 9.68 36.88
C SER A 61 3.33 8.80 35.99
N ILE A 62 4.22 9.40 35.20
CA ILE A 62 5.16 8.69 34.33
C ILE A 62 6.22 7.95 35.14
N GLU A 63 6.78 8.57 36.19
CA GLU A 63 7.75 7.91 37.09
C GLU A 63 7.17 6.67 37.79
N SER A 64 5.83 6.57 37.88
CA SER A 64 5.15 5.41 38.45
C SER A 64 4.90 4.26 37.45
N ASP A 65 5.16 4.47 36.17
CA ASP A 65 4.98 3.48 35.10
C ASP A 65 6.35 2.88 34.75
N ASP A 66 6.53 1.60 35.12
CA ASP A 66 7.80 0.84 34.98
C ASP A 66 8.35 0.78 33.55
N PHE A 67 7.58 1.17 32.53
CA PHE A 67 8.01 1.17 31.13
C PHE A 67 8.81 2.41 30.75
N PHE A 68 8.51 3.57 31.34
CA PHE A 68 9.22 4.81 31.03
C PHE A 68 10.51 4.90 31.85
N GLY A 69 11.58 5.36 31.19
CA GLY A 69 12.85 5.66 31.84
C GLY A 69 12.85 7.09 32.40
N THR A 70 14.00 7.74 32.35
CA THR A 70 14.14 9.13 32.81
C THR A 70 13.22 10.09 32.04
N ALA A 71 12.50 10.92 32.78
CA ALA A 71 11.73 12.05 32.26
C ALA A 71 12.48 13.36 32.52
N GLU A 72 12.62 14.21 31.49
CA GLU A 72 13.23 15.54 31.61
C GLU A 72 12.33 16.60 30.98
N ALA A 73 11.97 17.63 31.75
CA ALA A 73 11.25 18.79 31.24
C ALA A 73 12.23 19.87 30.77
N VAL A 74 12.21 20.15 29.46
CA VAL A 74 13.09 21.12 28.81
C VAL A 74 12.26 22.34 28.39
N PRO A 75 12.27 23.44 29.17
CA PRO A 75 11.54 24.65 28.79
C PRO A 75 12.21 25.35 27.61
N ALA A 76 11.40 25.86 26.69
CA ALA A 76 11.87 26.68 25.58
C ALA A 76 12.32 28.06 26.09
N PRO A 77 13.36 28.68 25.49
CA PRO A 77 13.82 30.01 25.87
C PRO A 77 12.75 31.11 25.74
N SER A 78 11.73 30.89 24.91
CA SER A 78 10.59 31.77 24.69
C SER A 78 9.58 31.77 25.85
N GLY A 79 9.58 30.76 26.71
CA GLY A 79 8.66 30.64 27.85
C GLY A 79 7.22 30.25 27.49
N ASP A 80 6.95 29.93 26.23
CA ASP A 80 5.64 29.51 25.70
C ASP A 80 5.53 28.01 25.43
N MET A 81 6.63 27.26 25.66
CA MET A 81 6.70 25.82 25.39
C MET A 81 7.56 25.11 26.44
N VAL A 82 7.15 23.89 26.81
CA VAL A 82 7.98 22.92 27.52
C VAL A 82 7.93 21.60 26.76
N ASP A 83 9.10 21.03 26.50
CA ASP A 83 9.26 19.70 25.90
C ASP A 83 9.61 18.71 27.01
N VAL A 84 8.67 17.83 27.37
CA VAL A 84 8.89 16.77 28.35
C VAL A 84 9.34 15.52 27.61
N ARG A 85 10.63 15.21 27.70
CA ARG A 85 11.26 14.07 27.02
C ARG A 85 11.28 12.87 27.92
N LEU A 86 10.77 11.76 27.39
CA LEU A 86 10.60 10.51 28.12
C LEU A 86 11.43 9.44 27.44
N ALA A 87 12.42 8.89 28.15
CA ALA A 87 13.14 7.72 27.65
C ALA A 87 12.18 6.53 27.56
N ILE A 88 12.18 5.84 26.43
CA ILE A 88 11.45 4.59 26.23
C ILE A 88 12.46 3.49 25.92
N ALA A 89 12.32 2.35 26.59
CA ALA A 89 13.07 1.14 26.26
C ALA A 89 12.39 0.37 25.10
N GLY A 90 13.20 -0.17 24.19
CA GLY A 90 12.73 -1.07 23.14
C GLY A 90 12.90 -0.52 21.73
N ASP A 91 12.04 -0.95 20.79
CA ASP A 91 12.05 -0.53 19.39
C ASP A 91 10.89 0.44 19.11
N ILE A 92 11.09 1.42 18.24
CA ILE A 92 10.10 2.47 17.87
C ILE A 92 8.78 1.90 17.30
N SER A 93 8.80 0.65 16.84
CA SER A 93 7.67 -0.05 16.24
C SER A 93 7.16 -1.23 17.07
N SER A 94 7.75 -1.46 18.25
CA SER A 94 7.30 -2.52 19.16
C SER A 94 5.91 -2.23 19.73
N GLN A 95 5.18 -3.29 20.09
CA GLN A 95 3.83 -3.14 20.64
C GLN A 95 3.85 -2.38 21.97
N GLU A 96 4.88 -2.64 22.78
CA GLU A 96 5.10 -1.99 24.06
C GLU A 96 5.31 -0.48 23.92
N SER A 97 6.12 -0.04 22.94
CA SER A 97 6.30 1.38 22.61
C SER A 97 5.03 2.03 22.05
N ILE A 98 4.25 1.32 21.24
CA ILE A 98 2.97 1.82 20.72
C ILE A 98 1.97 2.00 21.88
N ASP A 99 1.89 1.01 22.77
CA ASP A 99 0.99 1.05 23.93
C ASP A 99 1.38 2.16 24.91
N SER A 100 2.67 2.48 25.05
CA SER A 100 3.11 3.59 25.91
C SER A 100 2.68 4.96 25.38
N VAL A 101 2.80 5.19 24.07
CA VAL A 101 2.31 6.42 23.43
C VAL A 101 0.78 6.52 23.54
N ASN A 102 0.06 5.40 23.40
CA ASN A 102 -1.39 5.38 23.64
C ASN A 102 -1.74 5.74 25.09
N ARG A 103 -1.01 5.21 26.09
CA ARG A 103 -1.19 5.60 27.51
C ARG A 103 -0.93 7.09 27.72
N LEU A 104 0.09 7.65 27.08
CA LEU A 104 0.35 9.10 27.13
C LEU A 104 -0.83 9.90 26.58
N ARG A 105 -1.32 9.54 25.38
CA ARG A 105 -2.41 10.26 24.68
C ARG A 105 -3.78 10.12 25.36
N ASP A 106 -4.09 8.93 25.88
CA ASP A 106 -5.44 8.58 26.33
C ASP A 106 -5.63 8.65 27.85
N ILE A 107 -4.54 8.61 28.63
CA ILE A 107 -4.59 8.56 30.11
C ILE A 107 -3.78 9.71 30.71
N TYR A 108 -2.45 9.69 30.57
CA TYR A 108 -1.58 10.57 31.35
C TYR A 108 -1.71 12.06 30.98
N VAL A 109 -1.77 12.38 29.69
CA VAL A 109 -1.95 13.77 29.23
C VAL A 109 -3.35 14.30 29.61
N PRO A 110 -4.45 13.60 29.31
CA PRO A 110 -5.77 14.03 29.77
C PRO A 110 -5.89 14.20 31.29
N ASP A 111 -5.37 13.26 32.08
CA ASP A 111 -5.47 13.33 33.55
C ASP A 111 -4.67 14.49 34.15
N ALA A 112 -3.51 14.82 33.58
CA ALA A 112 -2.66 15.90 34.07
C ALA A 112 -3.10 17.30 33.62
N PHE A 113 -3.70 17.42 32.42
CA PHE A 113 -4.03 18.70 31.81
C PHE A 113 -5.54 18.99 31.72
N ASP A 114 -6.40 18.20 32.38
CA ASP A 114 -7.84 18.49 32.43
C ASP A 114 -8.11 19.85 33.08
N GLY A 115 -8.85 20.70 32.36
CA GLY A 115 -9.15 22.08 32.78
C GLY A 115 -7.98 23.07 32.70
N VAL A 116 -6.80 22.65 32.20
CA VAL A 116 -5.62 23.52 32.07
C VAL A 116 -5.63 24.23 30.72
N ASN A 117 -5.37 25.54 30.71
CA ASN A 117 -5.28 26.30 29.45
C ASN A 117 -3.92 26.11 28.75
N ALA A 118 -3.68 24.91 28.23
CA ALA A 118 -2.51 24.54 27.44
C ALA A 118 -2.90 23.60 26.28
N GLU A 119 -2.20 23.71 25.15
CA GLU A 119 -2.25 22.74 24.06
C GLU A 119 -1.12 21.72 24.28
N VAL A 120 -1.46 20.43 24.34
CA VAL A 120 -0.49 19.37 24.61
C VAL A 120 -0.43 18.42 23.42
N LEU A 121 0.77 18.19 22.89
CA LEU A 121 1.04 17.35 21.74
C LEU A 121 1.96 16.20 22.14
N VAL A 122 1.61 14.97 21.78
CA VAL A 122 2.44 13.78 22.03
C VAL A 122 3.18 13.40 20.75
N GLY A 123 4.51 13.58 20.77
CA GLY A 123 5.46 13.30 19.70
C GLY A 123 6.50 12.25 20.08
N GLY A 124 7.68 12.35 19.46
CA GLY A 124 8.73 11.33 19.51
C GLY A 124 8.69 10.34 18.35
N ASP A 125 9.67 9.43 18.31
CA ASP A 125 9.87 8.54 17.15
C ASP A 125 8.70 7.56 16.97
N THR A 126 8.27 6.92 18.06
CA THR A 126 7.15 5.96 18.02
C THR A 126 5.85 6.67 17.65
N ALA A 127 5.57 7.84 18.21
CA ALA A 127 4.39 8.63 17.86
C ALA A 127 4.40 9.03 16.38
N SER A 128 5.56 9.43 15.85
CA SER A 128 5.73 9.77 14.43
C SER A 128 5.45 8.57 13.51
N VAL A 129 5.88 7.37 13.91
CA VAL A 129 5.56 6.12 13.20
C VAL A 129 4.05 5.84 13.25
N MET A 130 3.43 5.93 14.42
CA MET A 130 1.99 5.69 14.60
C MET A 130 1.17 6.65 13.74
N ASP A 131 1.49 7.95 13.80
CA ASP A 131 0.78 8.98 13.04
C ASP A 131 0.96 8.79 11.53
N SER A 132 2.16 8.40 11.09
CA SER A 132 2.42 8.07 9.68
C SER A 132 1.59 6.86 9.22
N VAL A 133 1.52 5.81 10.03
CA VAL A 133 0.71 4.61 9.74
C VAL A 133 -0.77 4.98 9.67
N ASP A 134 -1.26 5.84 10.55
CA ASP A 134 -2.67 6.24 10.58
C ASP A 134 -3.04 7.16 9.43
N ILE A 135 -2.16 8.08 9.03
CA ILE A 135 -2.31 8.85 7.79
C ILE A 135 -2.45 7.88 6.60
N VAL A 136 -1.55 6.91 6.49
CA VAL A 136 -1.62 5.93 5.39
C VAL A 136 -2.94 5.17 5.41
N LYS A 137 -3.38 4.65 6.56
CA LYS A 137 -4.67 3.96 6.69
C LYS A 137 -5.85 4.84 6.30
N GLN A 138 -5.82 6.12 6.62
CA GLN A 138 -6.88 7.08 6.31
C GLN A 138 -6.96 7.37 4.80
N TYR A 139 -5.81 7.58 4.15
CA TYR A 139 -5.77 8.01 2.75
C TYR A 139 -5.76 6.85 1.75
N VAL A 140 -5.30 5.65 2.13
CA VAL A 140 -5.27 4.47 1.23
C VAL A 140 -6.62 4.21 0.57
N PRO A 141 -7.77 4.13 1.29
CA PRO A 141 -9.07 3.91 0.67
C PRO A 141 -9.44 5.01 -0.33
N LEU A 142 -9.11 6.26 -0.02
CA LEU A 142 -9.39 7.40 -0.90
C LEU A 142 -8.56 7.33 -2.18
N ILE A 143 -7.26 7.03 -2.07
CA ILE A 143 -6.35 6.90 -3.21
C ILE A 143 -6.76 5.70 -4.07
N MET A 144 -7.08 4.56 -3.45
CA MET A 144 -7.59 3.39 -4.16
C MET A 144 -8.86 3.74 -4.94
N ALA A 145 -9.84 4.40 -4.29
CA ALA A 145 -11.07 4.84 -4.95
C ALA A 145 -10.80 5.80 -6.12
N ALA A 146 -9.88 6.74 -5.97
CA ALA A 146 -9.50 7.69 -7.01
C ALA A 146 -8.86 6.98 -8.22
N VAL A 147 -7.93 6.04 -7.99
CA VAL A 147 -7.31 5.24 -9.05
C VAL A 147 -8.34 4.35 -9.74
N LEU A 148 -9.20 3.66 -8.98
CA LEU A 148 -10.30 2.86 -9.54
C LEU A 148 -11.22 3.70 -10.43
N ALA A 149 -11.60 4.89 -9.97
CA ALA A 149 -12.46 5.79 -10.73
C ALA A 149 -11.76 6.30 -12.00
N ALA A 150 -10.50 6.74 -11.90
CA ALA A 150 -9.74 7.21 -13.05
C ALA A 150 -9.57 6.12 -14.11
N SER A 151 -9.20 4.91 -13.69
CA SER A 151 -9.07 3.75 -14.56
C SER A 151 -10.40 3.32 -15.16
N PHE A 152 -11.49 3.35 -14.39
CA PHE A 152 -12.83 3.07 -14.88
C PHE A 152 -13.23 4.05 -15.98
N ILE A 153 -13.03 5.35 -15.76
CA ILE A 153 -13.34 6.40 -16.74
C ILE A 153 -12.50 6.22 -18.00
N LEU A 154 -11.20 5.93 -17.85
CA LEU A 154 -10.31 5.67 -18.98
C LEU A 154 -10.83 4.51 -19.83
N LEU A 155 -11.13 3.36 -19.21
CA LEU A 155 -11.66 2.19 -19.94
C LEU A 155 -13.04 2.46 -20.54
N LEU A 156 -13.88 3.23 -19.85
CA LEU A 156 -15.21 3.59 -20.34
C LEU A 156 -15.11 4.39 -21.64
N ILE A 157 -14.18 5.35 -21.70
CA ILE A 157 -13.93 6.17 -22.90
C ILE A 157 -13.30 5.32 -24.00
N ALA A 158 -12.28 4.53 -23.65
CA ALA A 158 -11.54 3.66 -24.56
C ALA A 158 -12.42 2.62 -25.27
N PHE A 159 -13.24 1.89 -24.51
CA PHE A 159 -13.99 0.75 -25.02
C PHE A 159 -15.45 1.09 -25.33
N ARG A 160 -15.93 2.26 -24.92
CA ARG A 160 -17.34 2.67 -24.98
C ARG A 160 -18.25 1.55 -24.50
N SER A 161 -17.93 0.99 -23.34
CA SER A 161 -18.69 -0.06 -22.66
C SER A 161 -18.62 0.18 -21.17
N ILE A 162 -19.70 -0.07 -20.44
CA ILE A 162 -19.72 -0.01 -18.97
C ILE A 162 -19.29 -1.36 -18.37
N ILE A 163 -19.64 -2.46 -19.03
CA ILE A 163 -19.38 -3.81 -18.50
C ILE A 163 -17.90 -4.14 -18.55
N VAL A 164 -17.19 -3.65 -19.58
CA VAL A 164 -15.75 -3.89 -19.76
C VAL A 164 -14.88 -3.23 -18.68
N PRO A 165 -15.10 -1.97 -18.27
CA PRO A 165 -14.45 -1.38 -17.11
C PRO A 165 -14.78 -2.09 -15.80
N ILE A 166 -16.06 -2.42 -15.56
CA ILE A 166 -16.48 -3.08 -14.31
C ILE A 166 -15.74 -4.41 -14.12
N LYS A 167 -15.74 -5.28 -15.13
CA LYS A 167 -15.04 -6.57 -15.04
C LYS A 167 -13.54 -6.36 -14.83
N ALA A 168 -12.92 -5.38 -15.49
CA ALA A 168 -11.48 -5.17 -15.43
C ALA A 168 -11.08 -4.76 -14.01
N VAL A 169 -11.86 -3.87 -13.40
CA VAL A 169 -11.70 -3.47 -12.00
C VAL A 169 -11.89 -4.67 -11.07
N VAL A 170 -12.96 -5.45 -11.23
CA VAL A 170 -13.24 -6.62 -10.37
C VAL A 170 -12.13 -7.66 -10.45
N MET A 171 -11.68 -7.98 -11.66
CA MET A 171 -10.60 -8.95 -11.87
C MET A 171 -9.28 -8.47 -11.27
N ASN A 172 -8.97 -7.17 -11.40
CA ASN A 172 -7.76 -6.61 -10.82
C ASN A 172 -7.82 -6.61 -9.28
N LEU A 173 -8.96 -6.23 -8.70
CA LEU A 173 -9.18 -6.31 -7.25
C LEU A 173 -9.06 -7.75 -6.73
N LEU A 174 -9.46 -8.75 -7.50
CA LEU A 174 -9.27 -10.16 -7.16
C LEU A 174 -7.77 -10.52 -7.10
N SER A 175 -6.98 -10.12 -8.10
CA SER A 175 -5.52 -10.32 -8.12
C SER A 175 -4.83 -9.61 -6.96
N VAL A 176 -5.15 -8.34 -6.72
CA VAL A 176 -4.60 -7.56 -5.62
C VAL A 176 -4.97 -8.18 -4.26
N GLY A 177 -6.24 -8.54 -4.07
CA GLY A 177 -6.70 -9.19 -2.85
C GLY A 177 -6.01 -10.52 -2.59
N ALA A 178 -5.80 -11.33 -3.63
CA ALA A 178 -5.05 -12.57 -3.54
C ALA A 178 -3.56 -12.33 -3.21
N ALA A 179 -2.95 -11.29 -3.79
CA ALA A 179 -1.58 -10.90 -3.48
C ALA A 179 -1.42 -10.45 -2.03
N TYR A 180 -2.30 -9.58 -1.52
CA TYR A 180 -2.32 -9.19 -0.11
C TYR A 180 -2.50 -10.39 0.82
N GLY A 181 -3.44 -11.29 0.49
CA GLY A 181 -3.64 -12.53 1.25
C GLY A 181 -2.37 -13.37 1.29
N THR A 182 -1.66 -13.50 0.18
CA THR A 182 -0.43 -14.28 0.10
C THR A 182 0.71 -13.62 0.87
N VAL A 183 0.86 -12.30 0.79
CA VAL A 183 1.85 -11.54 1.58
C VAL A 183 1.59 -11.74 3.08
N VAL A 184 0.34 -11.61 3.53
CA VAL A 184 -0.03 -11.86 4.95
C VAL A 184 0.26 -13.31 5.36
N LEU A 185 -0.06 -14.29 4.50
CA LEU A 185 0.20 -15.70 4.79
C LEU A 185 1.68 -16.01 4.91
N VAL A 186 2.51 -15.47 4.02
CA VAL A 186 3.94 -15.76 4.00
C VAL A 186 4.69 -15.01 5.08
N PHE A 187 4.48 -13.70 5.19
CA PHE A 187 5.28 -12.84 6.07
C PHE A 187 4.75 -12.77 7.51
N GLN A 188 3.43 -12.66 7.71
CA GLN A 188 2.86 -12.57 9.06
C GLN A 188 2.58 -13.96 9.67
N LYS A 189 2.04 -14.89 8.86
CA LYS A 189 1.75 -16.26 9.34
C LYS A 189 2.96 -17.20 9.21
N GLY A 190 4.00 -16.84 8.46
CA GLY A 190 5.20 -17.66 8.28
C GLY A 190 4.98 -18.90 7.41
N VAL A 191 3.89 -18.96 6.64
CA VAL A 191 3.58 -20.13 5.82
C VAL A 191 4.51 -20.14 4.61
N GLY A 192 5.44 -21.11 4.56
CA GLY A 192 6.38 -21.24 3.44
C GLY A 192 7.54 -20.22 3.48
N SER A 193 7.64 -19.37 4.49
CA SER A 193 8.73 -18.39 4.61
C SER A 193 10.11 -19.08 4.66
N THR A 194 10.21 -20.22 5.33
CA THR A 194 11.44 -21.03 5.42
C THR A 194 11.85 -21.66 4.09
N LEU A 195 10.92 -21.87 3.15
CA LEU A 195 11.23 -22.42 1.83
C LEU A 195 11.90 -21.38 0.92
N PHE A 196 11.52 -20.12 1.07
CA PHE A 196 12.01 -19.00 0.26
C PHE A 196 13.12 -18.20 0.95
N GLY A 197 13.49 -18.54 2.20
CA GLY A 197 14.47 -17.79 2.98
C GLY A 197 13.94 -16.42 3.45
N PHE A 198 12.62 -16.26 3.53
CA PHE A 198 12.00 -15.01 3.95
C PHE A 198 11.92 -14.91 5.46
N GLN A 199 12.08 -13.68 5.96
CA GLN A 199 11.93 -13.37 7.36
C GLN A 199 10.45 -13.31 7.74
N LYS A 200 10.10 -13.92 8.88
CA LYS A 200 8.78 -13.72 9.46
C LYS A 200 8.76 -12.38 10.17
N VAL A 201 7.83 -11.51 9.78
CA VAL A 201 7.70 -10.16 10.34
C VAL A 201 6.35 -10.00 11.05
N PRO A 202 6.29 -9.27 12.18
CA PRO A 202 5.04 -9.07 12.91
C PRO A 202 4.05 -8.15 12.17
N VAL A 203 4.58 -7.21 11.37
CA VAL A 203 3.81 -6.20 10.64
C VAL A 203 4.25 -6.14 9.18
N ILE A 204 3.32 -5.76 8.31
CA ILE A 204 3.63 -5.37 6.93
C ILE A 204 3.90 -3.87 6.92
N GLU A 205 4.87 -3.44 6.13
CA GLU A 205 5.17 -2.01 5.99
C GLU A 205 3.96 -1.24 5.48
N SER A 206 3.62 -0.13 6.14
CA SER A 206 2.37 0.59 5.94
C SER A 206 2.18 1.12 4.52
N TRP A 207 3.27 1.50 3.84
CA TRP A 207 3.23 1.98 2.44
C TRP A 207 3.14 0.85 1.41
N ILE A 208 3.48 -0.40 1.76
CA ILE A 208 3.50 -1.52 0.81
C ILE A 208 2.13 -1.77 0.18
N PRO A 209 1.00 -1.82 0.92
CA PRO A 209 -0.30 -2.01 0.32
C PRO A 209 -0.62 -0.96 -0.75
N LEU A 210 -0.38 0.32 -0.45
CA LEU A 210 -0.61 1.41 -1.39
C LEU A 210 0.27 1.27 -2.63
N PHE A 211 1.54 0.96 -2.43
CA PHE A 211 2.51 0.78 -3.50
C PHE A 211 2.17 -0.42 -4.40
N LEU A 212 1.88 -1.58 -3.80
CA LEU A 212 1.39 -2.77 -4.49
C LEU A 212 0.13 -2.45 -5.28
N PHE A 213 -0.83 -1.75 -4.67
CA PHE A 213 -2.06 -1.36 -5.35
C PHE A 213 -1.75 -0.51 -6.57
N ALA A 214 -1.01 0.58 -6.41
CA ALA A 214 -0.72 1.52 -7.49
C ALA A 214 0.02 0.86 -8.66
N ILE A 215 1.05 0.06 -8.37
CA ILE A 215 1.81 -0.65 -9.41
C ILE A 215 0.95 -1.69 -10.09
N LEU A 216 0.24 -2.53 -9.35
CA LEU A 216 -0.59 -3.57 -9.94
C LEU A 216 -1.74 -2.99 -10.74
N PHE A 217 -2.31 -1.87 -10.29
CA PHE A 217 -3.32 -1.17 -11.05
C PHE A 217 -2.76 -0.58 -12.34
N GLY A 218 -1.62 0.12 -12.28
CA GLY A 218 -0.97 0.64 -13.49
C GLY A 218 -0.64 -0.47 -14.49
N LEU A 219 0.08 -1.49 -14.05
CA LEU A 219 0.52 -2.60 -14.91
C LEU A 219 -0.66 -3.41 -15.46
N SER A 220 -1.65 -3.76 -14.64
CA SER A 220 -2.78 -4.58 -15.09
C SER A 220 -3.65 -3.83 -16.10
N MET A 221 -3.81 -2.51 -15.93
CA MET A 221 -4.59 -1.66 -16.82
C MET A 221 -3.97 -1.59 -18.21
N ASP A 222 -2.66 -1.42 -18.32
CA ASP A 222 -1.96 -1.37 -19.61
C ASP A 222 -2.21 -2.62 -20.45
N TYR A 223 -2.08 -3.80 -19.83
CA TYR A 223 -2.32 -5.05 -20.53
C TYR A 223 -3.80 -5.34 -20.78
N HIS A 224 -4.71 -4.93 -19.88
CA HIS A 224 -6.15 -5.06 -20.13
C HIS A 224 -6.55 -4.22 -21.32
N VAL A 225 -6.06 -2.98 -21.40
CA VAL A 225 -6.26 -2.12 -22.56
C VAL A 225 -5.70 -2.80 -23.81
N PHE A 226 -4.45 -3.30 -23.77
CA PHE A 226 -3.84 -3.94 -24.94
C PHE A 226 -4.63 -5.16 -25.45
N LEU A 227 -5.02 -6.08 -24.57
CA LEU A 227 -5.80 -7.26 -24.92
C LEU A 227 -7.19 -6.85 -25.44
N LEU A 228 -7.89 -5.99 -24.70
CA LEU A 228 -9.26 -5.59 -25.05
C LEU A 228 -9.32 -4.74 -26.30
N SER A 229 -8.30 -3.93 -26.59
CA SER A 229 -8.21 -3.17 -27.84
C SER A 229 -8.12 -4.10 -29.02
N ARG A 230 -7.30 -5.16 -28.95
CA ARG A 230 -7.22 -6.18 -30.01
C ARG A 230 -8.50 -6.99 -30.18
N ILE A 231 -9.19 -7.30 -29.08
CA ILE A 231 -10.51 -7.95 -29.14
C ILE A 231 -11.52 -7.00 -29.79
N LYS A 232 -11.56 -5.74 -29.36
CA LYS A 232 -12.50 -4.73 -29.86
C LYS A 232 -12.28 -4.44 -31.34
N GLU A 233 -11.03 -4.26 -31.77
CA GLU A 233 -10.67 -4.05 -33.18
C GLU A 233 -11.22 -5.18 -34.05
N ARG A 234 -11.05 -6.43 -33.62
CA ARG A 234 -11.57 -7.58 -34.36
C ARG A 234 -13.09 -7.66 -34.32
N TYR A 235 -13.69 -7.29 -33.20
CA TYR A 235 -15.14 -7.28 -33.03
C TYR A 235 -15.81 -6.22 -33.91
N ASP A 236 -15.24 -5.02 -33.95
CA ASP A 236 -15.74 -3.92 -34.79
C ASP A 236 -15.64 -4.26 -36.29
N GLN A 237 -14.70 -5.14 -36.69
CA GLN A 237 -14.57 -5.66 -38.06
C GLN A 237 -15.51 -6.83 -38.38
N THR A 238 -15.76 -7.74 -37.43
CA THR A 238 -16.39 -9.04 -37.70
C THR A 238 -17.76 -9.24 -37.08
N GLY A 239 -18.08 -8.51 -36.01
CA GLY A 239 -19.27 -8.71 -35.19
C GLY A 239 -19.30 -10.03 -34.40
N ASP A 240 -18.27 -10.87 -34.51
CA ASP A 240 -18.19 -12.16 -33.81
C ASP A 240 -17.39 -11.99 -32.51
N ASN A 241 -18.10 -11.99 -31.38
CA ASN A 241 -17.49 -11.85 -30.05
C ASN A 241 -16.54 -13.02 -29.72
N SER A 242 -16.95 -14.26 -29.98
CA SER A 242 -16.14 -15.44 -29.62
C SER A 242 -14.87 -15.51 -30.47
N GLY A 243 -15.01 -15.30 -31.79
CA GLY A 243 -13.88 -15.22 -32.72
C GLY A 243 -12.90 -14.09 -32.37
N SER A 244 -13.42 -12.96 -31.91
CA SER A 244 -12.61 -11.79 -31.53
C SER A 244 -11.86 -11.98 -30.23
N VAL A 245 -12.47 -12.62 -29.22
CA VAL A 245 -11.81 -12.98 -27.96
C VAL A 245 -10.68 -13.97 -28.22
N MET A 246 -10.94 -15.02 -29.00
CA MET A 246 -9.92 -16.00 -29.39
C MET A 246 -8.75 -15.33 -30.14
N TYR A 247 -9.06 -14.46 -31.09
CA TYR A 247 -8.06 -13.73 -31.87
C TYR A 247 -7.18 -12.84 -30.98
N GLY A 248 -7.81 -12.01 -30.14
CA GLY A 248 -7.10 -11.10 -29.25
C GLY A 248 -6.23 -11.85 -28.23
N LEU A 249 -6.71 -12.96 -27.68
CA LEU A 249 -5.93 -13.79 -26.77
C LEU A 249 -4.70 -14.38 -27.48
N LYS A 250 -4.88 -14.95 -28.69
CA LYS A 250 -3.80 -15.57 -29.44
C LYS A 250 -2.74 -14.56 -29.89
N SER A 251 -3.14 -13.37 -30.32
CA SER A 251 -2.21 -12.34 -30.83
C SER A 251 -1.40 -11.66 -29.72
N THR A 252 -1.94 -11.57 -28.51
CA THR A 252 -1.30 -10.86 -27.39
C THR A 252 -0.61 -11.78 -26.38
N ALA A 253 -0.89 -13.09 -26.41
CA ALA A 253 -0.39 -14.05 -25.43
C ALA A 253 1.14 -14.05 -25.28
N SER A 254 1.91 -14.02 -26.38
CA SER A 254 3.38 -14.08 -26.32
C SER A 254 3.98 -12.81 -25.72
N ILE A 255 3.47 -11.64 -26.11
CA ILE A 255 3.94 -10.34 -25.63
C ILE A 255 3.64 -10.18 -24.15
N ILE A 256 2.40 -10.48 -23.73
CA ILE A 256 1.97 -10.35 -22.34
C ILE A 256 2.73 -11.34 -21.45
N THR A 257 2.85 -12.61 -21.87
CA THR A 257 3.57 -13.63 -21.09
C THR A 257 5.06 -13.29 -20.98
N GLY A 258 5.67 -12.80 -22.06
CA GLY A 258 7.06 -12.35 -22.05
C GLY A 258 7.29 -11.19 -21.08
N ALA A 259 6.42 -10.18 -21.12
CA ALA A 259 6.50 -9.05 -20.19
C ALA A 259 6.28 -9.49 -18.73
N ALA A 260 5.31 -10.38 -18.49
CA ALA A 260 5.05 -10.96 -17.17
C ALA A 260 6.27 -11.70 -16.63
N LEU A 261 6.94 -12.53 -17.44
CA LEU A 261 8.15 -13.24 -17.03
C LEU A 261 9.28 -12.28 -16.63
N ILE A 262 9.48 -11.20 -17.39
CA ILE A 262 10.49 -10.17 -17.05
C ILE A 262 10.15 -9.51 -15.71
N MET A 263 8.90 -9.10 -15.52
CA MET A 263 8.47 -8.48 -14.26
C MET A 263 8.61 -9.42 -13.07
N VAL A 264 8.22 -10.69 -13.23
CA VAL A 264 8.37 -11.70 -12.19
C VAL A 264 9.85 -11.93 -11.86
N ALA A 265 10.74 -11.92 -12.85
CA ALA A 265 12.17 -12.02 -12.60
C ALA A 265 12.72 -10.80 -11.83
N VAL A 266 12.30 -9.58 -12.19
CA VAL A 266 12.71 -8.34 -11.52
C VAL A 266 12.19 -8.28 -10.08
N PHE A 267 10.89 -8.52 -9.87
CA PHE A 267 10.27 -8.51 -8.55
C PHE A 267 10.72 -9.68 -7.69
N GLY A 268 10.96 -10.86 -8.30
CA GLY A 268 11.62 -11.98 -7.64
C GLY A 268 13.04 -11.64 -7.19
N GLY A 269 13.79 -10.85 -7.97
CA GLY A 269 15.09 -10.31 -7.57
C GLY A 269 15.01 -9.43 -6.32
N PHE A 270 14.02 -8.53 -6.24
CA PHE A 270 13.76 -7.75 -5.02
C PHE A 270 13.36 -8.64 -3.85
N ALA A 271 12.60 -9.71 -4.11
CA ALA A 271 12.17 -10.65 -3.09
C ALA A 271 13.35 -11.38 -2.43
N LEU A 272 14.46 -11.56 -3.15
CA LEU A 272 15.71 -12.15 -2.64
C LEU A 272 16.58 -11.16 -1.85
N GLY A 273 16.16 -9.90 -1.73
CA GLY A 273 16.86 -8.91 -0.93
C GLY A 273 16.93 -9.28 0.56
N PRO A 274 17.97 -8.84 1.29
CA PRO A 274 18.12 -9.14 2.71
C PRO A 274 17.14 -8.36 3.60
N LEU A 275 16.62 -7.22 3.11
CA LEU A 275 15.67 -6.39 3.84
C LEU A 275 14.25 -6.89 3.63
N SER A 276 13.55 -7.18 4.73
CA SER A 276 12.19 -7.72 4.71
C SER A 276 11.20 -6.82 3.96
N MET A 277 11.39 -5.49 3.94
CA MET A 277 10.61 -4.56 3.12
C MET A 277 10.66 -4.93 1.62
N PHE A 278 11.87 -5.17 1.10
CA PHE A 278 12.03 -5.57 -0.31
C PHE A 278 11.51 -6.98 -0.56
N GLN A 279 11.63 -7.88 0.43
CA GLN A 279 11.04 -9.22 0.37
C GLN A 279 9.52 -9.14 0.20
N GLN A 280 8.83 -8.39 1.06
CA GLN A 280 7.37 -8.20 1.05
C GLN A 280 6.89 -7.60 -0.27
N MET A 281 7.53 -6.52 -0.72
CA MET A 281 7.18 -5.82 -1.95
C MET A 281 7.43 -6.69 -3.18
N GLY A 282 8.63 -7.26 -3.31
CA GLY A 282 9.03 -8.09 -4.45
C GLY A 282 8.16 -9.34 -4.57
N PHE A 283 7.95 -10.04 -3.45
CA PHE A 283 7.09 -11.23 -3.44
C PHE A 283 5.63 -10.88 -3.76
N GLY A 284 5.08 -9.83 -3.14
CA GLY A 284 3.71 -9.39 -3.37
C GLY A 284 3.45 -9.04 -4.84
N LEU A 285 4.35 -8.29 -5.48
CA LEU A 285 4.25 -7.95 -6.90
C LEU A 285 4.42 -9.17 -7.80
N ALA A 286 5.40 -10.04 -7.52
CA ALA A 286 5.63 -11.24 -8.33
C ALA A 286 4.40 -12.16 -8.31
N VAL A 287 3.84 -12.43 -7.14
CA VAL A 287 2.62 -13.25 -7.01
C VAL A 287 1.45 -12.62 -7.75
N ALA A 288 1.22 -11.32 -7.55
CA ALA A 288 0.13 -10.61 -8.21
C ALA A 288 0.24 -10.65 -9.74
N VAL A 289 1.44 -10.42 -10.28
CA VAL A 289 1.69 -10.48 -11.72
C VAL A 289 1.48 -11.89 -12.26
N ILE A 290 1.93 -12.93 -11.55
CA ILE A 290 1.70 -14.33 -11.94
C ILE A 290 0.19 -14.61 -12.00
N LEU A 291 -0.55 -14.25 -10.95
CA LEU A 291 -2.00 -14.47 -10.88
C LEU A 291 -2.74 -13.70 -11.97
N ASP A 292 -2.37 -12.45 -12.23
CA ASP A 292 -2.97 -11.63 -13.27
C ASP A 292 -2.68 -12.19 -14.67
N ALA A 293 -1.41 -12.50 -14.96
CA ALA A 293 -0.98 -13.01 -16.26
C ALA A 293 -1.56 -14.39 -16.59
N THR A 294 -1.81 -15.23 -15.58
CA THR A 294 -2.28 -16.62 -15.77
C THR A 294 -3.77 -16.76 -15.48
N ILE A 295 -4.18 -16.68 -14.22
CA ILE A 295 -5.55 -16.96 -13.79
C ILE A 295 -6.51 -15.90 -14.35
N VAL A 296 -6.18 -14.62 -14.20
CA VAL A 296 -7.07 -13.57 -14.68
C VAL A 296 -7.12 -13.56 -16.20
N ARG A 297 -5.98 -13.43 -16.88
CA ARG A 297 -5.97 -13.21 -18.33
C ARG A 297 -6.23 -14.45 -19.16
N MET A 298 -5.75 -15.62 -18.75
CA MET A 298 -5.93 -16.84 -19.55
C MET A 298 -7.26 -17.54 -19.27
N VAL A 299 -7.85 -17.31 -18.08
CA VAL A 299 -9.07 -18.03 -17.66
C VAL A 299 -10.24 -17.07 -17.43
N LEU A 300 -10.12 -16.17 -16.45
CA LEU A 300 -11.28 -15.37 -16.00
C LEU A 300 -11.76 -14.37 -17.04
N VAL A 301 -10.84 -13.68 -17.72
CA VAL A 301 -11.18 -12.68 -18.76
C VAL A 301 -11.88 -13.36 -19.95
N PRO A 302 -11.32 -14.39 -20.60
CA PRO A 302 -12.00 -15.08 -21.70
C PRO A 302 -13.33 -15.71 -21.27
N ALA A 303 -13.37 -16.38 -20.11
CA ALA A 303 -14.61 -16.99 -19.62
C ALA A 303 -15.71 -15.96 -19.36
N SER A 304 -15.37 -14.80 -18.78
CA SER A 304 -16.33 -13.71 -18.56
C SER A 304 -16.81 -13.10 -19.87
N MET A 305 -15.93 -12.98 -20.88
CA MET A 305 -16.29 -12.51 -22.21
C MET A 305 -17.24 -13.45 -22.92
N GLU A 306 -16.98 -14.75 -22.85
CA GLU A 306 -17.84 -15.73 -23.51
C GLU A 306 -19.21 -15.82 -22.84
N LEU A 307 -19.27 -15.76 -21.51
CA LEU A 307 -20.53 -15.82 -20.76
C LEU A 307 -21.46 -14.64 -21.05
N LEU A 308 -20.89 -13.45 -21.24
CA LEU A 308 -21.65 -12.21 -21.42
C LEU A 308 -21.99 -11.92 -22.89
N GLY A 309 -21.25 -12.50 -23.85
CA GLY A 309 -21.51 -12.33 -25.28
C GLY A 309 -21.59 -10.85 -25.69
N ASP A 310 -22.61 -10.50 -26.46
CA ASP A 310 -22.81 -9.13 -26.97
C ASP A 310 -23.04 -8.08 -25.87
N LYS A 311 -23.44 -8.50 -24.67
CA LYS A 311 -23.61 -7.57 -23.53
C LYS A 311 -22.29 -6.94 -23.12
N ASN A 312 -21.15 -7.54 -23.45
CA ASN A 312 -19.85 -6.94 -23.19
C ASN A 312 -19.71 -5.54 -23.81
N TRP A 313 -20.40 -5.28 -24.91
CA TRP A 313 -20.30 -4.03 -25.66
C TRP A 313 -21.47 -3.09 -25.39
N TYR A 314 -22.23 -3.33 -24.32
CA TYR A 314 -23.35 -2.48 -23.95
C TYR A 314 -22.89 -1.07 -23.58
N PHE A 315 -23.42 -0.10 -24.32
CA PHE A 315 -23.23 1.32 -24.09
C PHE A 315 -24.59 2.02 -23.96
N PRO A 316 -24.87 2.72 -22.86
CA PRO A 316 -26.11 3.46 -22.74
C PRO A 316 -26.15 4.67 -23.68
N LYS A 317 -27.32 4.92 -24.29
CA LYS A 317 -27.54 6.04 -25.22
C LYS A 317 -27.22 7.43 -24.62
N TRP A 318 -27.34 7.58 -23.29
CA TRP A 318 -27.04 8.85 -22.61
C TRP A 318 -25.54 9.16 -22.50
N LEU A 319 -24.65 8.21 -22.81
CA LEU A 319 -23.20 8.40 -22.85
C LEU A 319 -22.65 8.61 -24.28
N GLU A 320 -23.51 8.67 -25.31
CA GLU A 320 -23.11 8.89 -26.71
C GLU A 320 -22.40 10.23 -26.96
N TRP A 321 -22.51 11.18 -26.03
CA TRP A 321 -21.79 12.45 -26.06
C TRP A 321 -20.27 12.33 -25.84
N LEU A 322 -19.77 11.18 -25.35
CA LEU A 322 -18.34 10.96 -25.17
C LEU A 322 -17.62 10.82 -26.51
N PRO A 323 -16.43 11.44 -26.70
CA PRO A 323 -15.69 11.39 -27.96
C PRO A 323 -15.25 9.96 -28.30
N ASN A 324 -15.26 9.63 -29.60
CA ASN A 324 -14.76 8.35 -30.11
C ASN A 324 -13.24 8.43 -30.30
N ILE A 325 -12.48 8.01 -29.30
CA ILE A 325 -11.01 8.04 -29.36
C ILE A 325 -10.53 6.64 -29.73
N SER A 326 -9.99 6.47 -30.93
CA SER A 326 -9.25 5.26 -31.30
C SER A 326 -7.90 5.29 -30.60
N ILE A 327 -7.63 4.31 -29.73
CA ILE A 327 -6.41 4.24 -28.91
C ILE A 327 -5.15 3.99 -29.78
N GLU A 328 -5.33 3.34 -30.92
CA GLU A 328 -4.33 3.19 -31.98
C GLU A 328 -4.94 3.81 -33.25
N GLY A 329 -4.26 4.78 -33.86
CA GLY A 329 -4.81 5.65 -34.92
C GLY A 329 -5.45 4.91 -36.11
N GLU A 330 -6.22 5.66 -36.92
CA GLU A 330 -6.99 5.14 -38.06
C GLU A 330 -6.21 4.09 -38.87
N VAL A 331 -6.76 2.86 -38.91
CA VAL A 331 -6.31 1.83 -39.83
C VAL A 331 -6.56 2.38 -41.23
N GLN A 332 -5.50 2.79 -41.93
CA GLN A 332 -5.55 3.03 -43.36
C GLN A 332 -6.02 1.74 -44.02
N ALA A 333 -7.21 1.77 -44.59
CA ALA A 333 -7.71 0.69 -45.43
C ALA A 333 -6.67 0.42 -46.53
N GLU A 334 -6.11 -0.80 -46.56
CA GLU A 334 -5.30 -1.24 -47.69
C GLU A 334 -6.11 -1.03 -48.98
N PRO A 335 -5.55 -0.32 -49.99
CA PRO A 335 -6.23 -0.18 -51.25
C PRO A 335 -6.42 -1.56 -51.85
N ALA A 336 -7.66 -1.89 -52.19
CA ALA A 336 -8.01 -3.11 -52.90
C ALA A 336 -7.06 -3.27 -54.09
N MET A 337 -6.28 -4.35 -54.09
CA MET A 337 -5.51 -4.74 -55.27
C MET A 337 -6.50 -4.88 -56.42
N ALA A 338 -6.48 -3.91 -57.33
CA ALA A 338 -7.12 -4.04 -58.62
C ALA A 338 -6.56 -5.30 -59.26
N GLY A 339 -7.45 -6.26 -59.56
CA GLY A 339 -7.10 -7.35 -60.44
C GLY A 339 -6.73 -6.75 -61.80
N ASP A 340 -5.48 -6.89 -62.18
CA ASP A 340 -5.10 -6.85 -63.59
C ASP A 340 -5.56 -8.19 -64.19
N ASP A 341 -6.75 -8.15 -64.77
CA ASP A 341 -7.09 -8.98 -65.93
C ASP A 341 -6.59 -8.24 -67.19
N ASP A 342 -6.00 -9.03 -68.10
CA ASP A 342 -5.47 -8.75 -69.46
C ASP A 342 -3.98 -8.44 -69.65
#